data_AF-A0AAD7S4B2-F1
#
_entry.id   AF-A0AAD7S4B2-F1
#
_cell.length_a   1.000
_cell.length_b   1.000
_cell.length_c   1.000
_cell.angle_alpha   90.00
_cell.angle_beta   90.00
_cell.angle_gamma   90.00
#
_symmetry.space_group_name_H-M   'P 1'
#
loop_
_entity.id
_entity.type
_entity.pdbx_description
1 polymer ?
#
loop_
_entity_poly.entity_id
_entity_poly.type
_entity_poly.pdbx_seq_one_letter_code
_entity_poly.pdbx_strand_id
1 'polypeptide(L)'
;MNDTKVSDQCDQLREETIKGLVSIDKTLLPGKLKLWCLQFGLLPRLMWPLTVYEIPMTKVEKLERTVSSYIKKWLGLPRCLSNIGLYGHGALELPVSSLTEEYKCTKVRLNMILTESQDGMIQAAAPRLATGRKWMPSEAVQQAKSALRHGDIVGQVQHGRGGFGLGTSRPTWHKATSTQRRKLVVSQVRHQEEADRCAKAVSQSKQGQWTSWENLEHRKLTWKDLWEMEGRQISFIIRATYDVLPTPKNLHQWLGEDPSCALCQTPATLRHILTGCKTSLSQGRYTWRHNQVLRQLAITLEGRRTTNNALPPPMPRHSKTTPFVRAGQPPSKAICKSGSNPPRHCPGLENAG
;
A
#
# COMPACT_ATOMS: atom_id res chain seq x y z
N MET A 1 37.06 11.97 12.19
CA MET A 1 36.44 13.16 11.57
C MET A 1 35.16 12.85 10.77
N ASN A 2 35.04 11.68 10.11
CA ASN A 2 33.81 11.34 9.38
C ASN A 2 32.63 10.92 10.29
N ASP A 3 32.88 10.22 11.40
CA ASP A 3 31.79 9.75 12.27
C ASP A 3 31.03 10.87 12.98
N THR A 4 31.71 11.95 13.36
CA THR A 4 31.08 13.13 13.98
C THR A 4 30.13 13.82 13.00
N LYS A 5 30.57 14.03 11.74
CA LYS A 5 29.76 14.67 10.70
C LYS A 5 28.52 13.85 10.31
N VAL A 6 28.64 12.52 10.25
CA VAL A 6 27.48 11.63 9.99
C VAL A 6 26.51 11.63 11.16
N SER A 7 27.01 11.68 12.40
CA SER A 7 26.17 11.82 13.59
C SER A 7 25.38 13.13 13.56
N ASP A 8 26.04 14.25 13.29
CA ASP A 8 25.41 15.58 13.22
C ASP A 8 24.31 15.64 12.14
N GLN A 9 24.57 15.06 10.95
CA GLN A 9 23.59 14.97 9.87
C GLN A 9 22.37 14.11 10.26
N CYS A 10 22.58 13.00 10.97
CA CYS A 10 21.49 12.15 11.43
C CYS A 10 20.62 12.86 12.47
N ASP A 11 21.24 13.63 13.36
CA ASP A 11 20.54 14.36 14.41
C ASP A 11 19.77 15.56 13.83
N GLN A 12 20.35 16.28 12.88
CA GLN A 12 19.64 17.31 12.11
C GLN A 12 18.42 16.73 11.37
N LEU A 13 18.57 15.62 10.65
CA LEU A 13 17.43 14.98 9.96
C LEU A 13 16.33 14.58 10.94
N ARG A 14 16.70 14.08 12.12
CA ARG A 14 15.75 13.73 13.16
C ARG A 14 15.00 14.95 13.67
N GLU A 15 15.69 16.05 13.94
CA GLU A 15 15.05 17.30 14.34
C GLU A 15 14.11 17.83 13.26
N GLU A 16 14.52 17.84 12.00
CA GLU A 16 13.69 18.29 10.89
C GLU A 16 12.44 17.42 10.75
N THR A 17 12.59 16.10 10.91
CA THR A 17 11.46 15.15 10.91
C THR A 17 10.48 15.49 12.03
N ILE A 18 10.98 15.71 13.25
CA ILE A 18 10.12 16.03 14.41
C ILE A 18 9.46 17.40 14.22
N LYS A 19 10.21 18.43 13.80
CA LYS A 19 9.67 19.78 13.53
C LYS A 19 8.56 19.72 12.47
N GLY A 20 8.77 18.97 11.38
CA GLY A 20 7.77 18.75 10.34
C GLY A 20 6.51 18.03 10.85
N LEU A 21 6.67 16.94 11.60
CA LEU A 21 5.55 16.20 12.19
C LEU A 21 4.75 17.04 13.18
N VAL A 22 5.43 17.81 14.05
CA VAL A 22 4.79 18.72 15.00
C VAL A 22 4.04 19.84 14.28
N SER A 23 4.60 20.39 13.20
CA SER A 23 3.94 21.41 12.39
C SER A 23 2.63 20.87 11.79
N ILE A 24 2.67 19.67 11.19
CA ILE A 24 1.46 19.00 10.66
C ILE A 24 0.46 18.71 11.78
N ASP A 25 0.92 18.21 12.92
CA ASP A 25 0.06 17.85 14.05
C ASP A 25 -0.68 19.05 14.66
N LYS A 26 -0.05 20.22 14.69
CA LYS A 26 -0.63 21.48 15.17
C LYS A 26 -1.72 22.05 14.25
N THR A 27 -1.79 21.62 12.99
CA THR A 27 -2.86 22.08 12.09
C THR A 27 -4.24 21.62 12.57
N LEU A 28 -5.28 22.40 12.27
CA LEU A 28 -6.69 22.05 12.56
C LEU A 28 -7.27 21.04 11.56
N LEU A 29 -6.42 20.42 10.74
CA LEU A 29 -6.85 19.47 9.72
C LEU A 29 -7.34 18.16 10.35
N PRO A 30 -8.37 17.52 9.77
CA PRO A 30 -8.72 16.13 10.07
C PRO A 30 -7.51 15.20 9.89
N GLY A 31 -7.45 14.14 10.69
CA GLY A 31 -6.30 13.22 10.69
C GLY A 31 -5.97 12.60 9.32
N LYS A 32 -6.98 12.32 8.49
CA LYS A 32 -6.80 11.85 7.11
C LYS A 32 -6.07 12.86 6.20
N LEU A 33 -6.27 14.16 6.42
CA LEU A 33 -5.57 15.21 5.66
C LEU A 33 -4.15 15.43 6.20
N LYS A 34 -3.94 15.31 7.52
CA LYS A 34 -2.59 15.29 8.11
C LYS A 34 -1.74 14.16 7.54
N LEU A 35 -2.33 12.98 7.39
CA LEU A 35 -1.70 11.83 6.76
C LEU A 35 -1.31 12.11 5.30
N TRP A 36 -2.16 12.82 4.56
CA TRP A 36 -1.85 13.25 3.19
C TRP A 36 -0.67 14.23 3.15
N CYS A 37 -0.63 15.23 4.04
CA CYS A 37 0.50 16.16 4.17
C CYS A 37 1.81 15.43 4.50
N LEU A 38 1.75 14.38 5.32
CA LEU A 38 2.90 13.53 5.59
C LEU A 38 3.36 12.81 4.30
N GLN A 39 2.44 12.16 3.58
CA GLN A 39 2.79 11.35 2.40
C GLN A 39 3.35 12.19 1.25
N PHE A 40 2.76 13.35 0.96
CA PHE A 40 3.08 14.13 -0.24
C PHE A 40 3.86 15.41 0.04
N GLY A 41 3.90 15.87 1.29
CA GLY A 41 4.68 17.04 1.70
C GLY A 41 5.97 16.65 2.42
N LEU A 42 5.84 16.04 3.60
CA LEU A 42 7.00 15.78 4.45
C LEU A 42 7.87 14.62 3.93
N LEU A 43 7.26 13.51 3.50
CA LEU A 43 8.01 12.33 3.06
C LEU A 43 8.97 12.65 1.89
N PRO A 44 8.56 13.32 0.79
CA PRO A 44 9.50 13.70 -0.27
C PRO A 44 10.66 14.58 0.23
N ARG A 45 10.39 15.50 1.16
CA ARG A 45 11.42 16.34 1.79
C ARG A 45 12.41 15.51 2.61
N LEU A 46 11.95 14.49 3.33
CA LEU A 46 12.82 13.56 4.07
C LEU A 46 13.58 12.62 3.15
N MET A 47 13.02 12.25 2.01
CA MET A 47 13.65 11.32 1.07
C MET A 47 14.91 11.90 0.42
N TRP A 48 14.97 13.21 0.20
CA TRP A 48 16.16 13.85 -0.38
C TRP A 48 17.43 13.65 0.46
N PRO A 49 17.50 14.09 1.75
CA PRO A 49 18.69 13.86 2.58
C PRO A 49 18.96 12.38 2.82
N LEU A 50 17.92 11.54 2.91
CA LEU A 50 18.05 10.09 3.01
C LEU A 50 18.69 9.45 1.77
N THR A 51 18.51 10.06 0.59
CA THR A 51 19.15 9.60 -0.65
C THR A 51 20.62 9.98 -0.65
N VAL A 52 20.91 11.24 -0.33
CA VAL A 52 22.24 11.86 -0.45
C VAL A 52 23.20 11.37 0.63
N TYR A 53 22.77 11.33 1.90
CA TYR A 53 23.66 11.03 3.02
C TYR A 53 23.76 9.54 3.34
N GLU A 54 24.89 9.15 3.95
CA GLU A 54 25.18 7.79 4.41
C GLU A 54 24.57 7.54 5.79
N ILE A 55 23.24 7.44 5.83
CA ILE A 55 22.51 7.27 7.09
C ILE A 55 22.33 5.77 7.39
N PRO A 56 22.72 5.27 8.57
CA PRO A 56 22.52 3.88 8.93
C PRO A 56 21.04 3.48 9.00
N MET A 57 20.71 2.25 8.57
CA MET A 57 19.34 1.72 8.58
C MET A 57 18.67 1.80 9.97
N THR A 58 19.44 1.60 11.04
CA THR A 58 18.94 1.66 12.42
C THR A 58 18.42 3.05 12.81
N LYS A 59 18.96 4.13 12.22
CA LYS A 59 18.49 5.51 12.43
C LYS A 59 17.19 5.74 11.66
N VAL A 60 17.10 5.25 10.42
CA VAL A 60 15.87 5.32 9.60
C VAL A 60 14.71 4.59 10.29
N GLU A 61 14.95 3.43 10.89
CA GLU A 61 13.94 2.70 11.68
C GLU A 61 13.47 3.49 12.90
N LYS A 62 14.36 4.24 13.57
CA LYS A 62 13.96 5.13 14.66
C LYS A 62 13.08 6.28 14.16
N LEU A 63 13.38 6.85 12.99
CA LEU A 63 12.53 7.86 12.36
C LEU A 63 11.16 7.30 12.00
N GLU A 64 11.11 6.11 11.39
CA GLU A 64 9.83 5.47 11.04
C GLU A 64 8.97 5.19 12.27
N ARG A 65 9.55 4.79 13.41
CA ARG A 65 8.80 4.62 14.67
C ARG A 65 8.13 5.94 15.11
N THR A 66 8.84 7.06 14.99
CA THR A 66 8.28 8.39 15.27
C THR A 66 7.17 8.73 14.29
N VAL A 67 7.39 8.56 12.98
CA VAL A 67 6.37 8.80 11.95
C VAL A 67 5.12 7.93 12.19
N SER A 68 5.32 6.63 12.49
CA SER A 68 4.25 5.67 12.79
C SER A 68 3.43 6.08 14.01
N SER A 69 4.04 6.70 15.02
CA SER A 69 3.30 7.13 16.22
C SER A 69 2.34 8.28 15.90
N TYR A 70 2.76 9.23 15.06
CA TYR A 70 1.90 10.31 14.56
C TYR A 70 0.80 9.79 13.63
N ILE A 71 1.11 8.85 12.72
CA ILE A 71 0.10 8.20 11.88
C ILE A 71 -0.97 7.54 12.75
N LYS A 72 -0.57 6.77 13.77
CA LYS A 72 -1.51 6.13 14.71
C LYS A 72 -2.34 7.18 15.45
N LYS A 73 -1.73 8.27 15.91
CA LYS A 73 -2.45 9.38 16.56
C LYS A 73 -3.51 9.99 15.64
N TRP A 74 -3.16 10.32 14.40
CA TRP A 74 -4.06 10.99 13.46
C TRP A 74 -5.20 10.10 12.97
N LEU A 75 -4.95 8.81 12.79
CA LEU A 75 -5.98 7.83 12.42
C LEU A 75 -6.79 7.32 13.63
N GLY A 76 -6.48 7.80 14.83
CA GLY A 76 -7.13 7.33 16.06
C GLY A 76 -6.89 5.84 16.29
N LEU A 77 -5.68 5.34 16.06
CA LEU A 77 -5.31 3.93 16.23
C LEU A 77 -4.57 3.72 17.56
N PRO A 78 -4.73 2.56 18.19
CA PRO A 78 -4.03 2.27 19.44
C PRO A 78 -2.53 2.09 19.20
N ARG A 79 -1.72 2.41 20.23
CA ARG A 79 -0.24 2.31 20.15
C ARG A 79 0.24 0.88 19.90
N CYS A 80 -0.53 -0.12 20.34
CA CYS A 80 -0.22 -1.54 20.19
C CYS A 80 -0.35 -2.05 18.75
N LEU A 81 -0.98 -1.31 17.83
CA LEU A 81 -1.11 -1.72 16.43
C LEU A 81 0.28 -1.89 15.80
N SER A 82 0.47 -3.01 15.11
CA SER A 82 1.70 -3.35 14.40
C SER A 82 1.88 -2.49 13.14
N ASN A 83 3.14 -2.20 12.77
CA ASN A 83 3.44 -1.48 11.54
C ASN A 83 3.00 -2.22 10.27
N ILE A 84 2.81 -3.55 10.35
CA ILE A 84 2.23 -4.35 9.26
C ILE A 84 0.82 -3.85 8.92
N GLY A 85 0.02 -3.46 9.92
CA GLY A 85 -1.31 -2.92 9.65
C GLY A 85 -1.33 -1.50 9.09
N LEU A 86 -0.18 -0.82 9.06
CA LEU A 86 -0.03 0.51 8.47
C LEU A 86 0.54 0.47 7.05
N TYR A 87 1.55 -0.40 6.83
CA TYR A 87 2.37 -0.38 5.61
C TYR A 87 2.32 -1.70 4.82
N GLY A 88 1.64 -2.74 5.32
CA GLY A 88 1.55 -4.03 4.66
C GLY A 88 0.44 -4.11 3.62
N HIS A 89 0.57 -5.07 2.71
CA HIS A 89 -0.39 -5.40 1.66
C HIS A 89 -1.27 -6.61 2.06
N GLY A 90 -1.58 -6.71 3.37
CA GLY A 90 -2.31 -7.84 3.98
C GLY A 90 -3.82 -7.81 3.72
N ALA A 91 -4.66 -7.98 4.75
CA ALA A 91 -6.12 -7.91 4.59
C ALA A 91 -6.64 -6.50 4.22
N LEU A 92 -5.92 -5.47 4.66
CA LEU A 92 -6.26 -4.06 4.44
C LEU A 92 -4.98 -3.31 4.09
N GLU A 93 -4.93 -2.74 2.89
CA GLU A 93 -3.84 -1.89 2.43
C GLU A 93 -4.22 -0.42 2.57
N LEU A 94 -3.41 0.34 3.30
CA LEU A 94 -3.51 1.79 3.39
C LEU A 94 -2.62 2.43 2.33
N PRO A 95 -2.98 3.61 1.80
CA PRO A 95 -2.21 4.31 0.78
C PRO A 95 -1.04 5.09 1.41
N VAL A 96 -0.30 4.48 2.33
CA VAL A 96 0.80 5.11 3.09
C VAL A 96 2.09 4.36 2.85
N SER A 97 3.15 5.10 2.52
CA SER A 97 4.47 4.51 2.31
C SER A 97 5.23 4.31 3.62
N SER A 98 5.91 3.17 3.75
CA SER A 98 6.91 2.94 4.79
C SER A 98 8.19 3.72 4.46
N LEU A 99 8.69 4.49 5.44
CA LEU A 99 9.94 5.26 5.28
C LEU A 99 11.13 4.33 5.05
N THR A 100 11.17 3.20 5.76
CA THR A 100 12.24 2.20 5.62
C THR A 100 12.22 1.52 4.25
N GLU A 101 11.04 1.21 3.72
CA GLU A 101 10.89 0.65 2.37
C GLU A 101 11.33 1.66 1.30
N GLU A 102 10.87 2.91 1.37
CA GLU A 102 11.24 3.96 0.41
C GLU A 102 12.75 4.24 0.46
N TYR A 103 13.34 4.24 1.66
CA TYR A 103 14.78 4.34 1.86
C TYR A 103 15.54 3.21 1.14
N LYS A 104 15.16 1.95 1.38
CA LYS A 104 15.79 0.78 0.73
C LYS A 104 15.67 0.87 -0.78
N CYS A 105 14.46 1.14 -1.29
CA CYS A 105 14.21 1.29 -2.73
C CYS A 105 15.07 2.39 -3.36
N THR A 106 15.23 3.50 -2.66
CA THR A 106 15.98 4.65 -3.16
C THR A 106 17.49 4.37 -3.15
N LYS A 107 18.02 3.74 -2.10
CA LYS A 107 19.43 3.33 -2.04
C LYS A 107 19.76 2.26 -3.07
N VAL A 108 18.89 1.29 -3.30
CA VAL A 108 19.01 0.28 -4.36
C VAL A 108 19.02 0.94 -5.73
N ARG A 109 18.08 1.87 -5.98
CA ARG A 109 18.02 2.62 -7.24
C ARG A 109 19.29 3.43 -7.48
N LEU A 110 19.78 4.14 -6.45
CA LEU A 110 21.02 4.92 -6.51
C LEU A 110 22.23 4.02 -6.79
N ASN A 111 22.33 2.88 -6.10
CA ASN A 111 23.40 1.91 -6.32
C ASN A 111 23.46 1.45 -7.78
N MET A 112 22.31 1.10 -8.37
CA MET A 112 22.25 0.71 -9.78
C MET A 112 22.57 1.85 -10.73
N ILE A 113 22.15 3.09 -10.43
CA ILE A 113 22.48 4.26 -11.26
C ILE A 113 24.00 4.46 -11.35
N LEU A 114 24.69 4.31 -10.23
CA LEU A 114 26.14 4.53 -10.17
C LEU A 114 26.92 3.36 -10.77
N THR A 115 26.54 2.12 -10.44
CA THR A 115 27.28 0.92 -10.86
C THR A 115 26.98 0.47 -12.30
N GLU A 116 25.80 0.79 -12.83
CA GLU A 116 25.37 0.47 -14.21
C GLU A 116 25.28 1.74 -15.07
N SER A 117 26.01 2.79 -14.72
CA SER A 117 26.11 4.01 -15.52
C SER A 117 26.67 3.70 -16.92
N GLN A 118 26.21 4.44 -17.93
CA GLN A 118 26.81 4.39 -19.28
C GLN A 118 28.18 5.08 -19.32
N ASP A 119 28.43 5.99 -18.37
CA ASP A 119 29.70 6.69 -18.24
C ASP A 119 30.67 5.85 -17.40
N GLY A 120 31.78 5.43 -18.02
CA GLY A 120 32.82 4.63 -17.40
C GLY A 120 33.53 5.34 -16.24
N MET A 121 33.62 6.68 -16.24
CA MET A 121 34.21 7.43 -15.12
C MET A 121 33.33 7.33 -13.87
N ILE A 122 32.02 7.46 -14.04
CA ILE A 122 31.05 7.31 -12.93
C ILE A 122 31.08 5.88 -12.39
N GLN A 123 31.16 4.89 -13.26
CA GLN A 123 31.26 3.50 -12.85
C GLN A 123 32.54 3.22 -12.06
N ALA A 124 33.68 3.73 -12.52
CA ALA A 124 34.97 3.58 -11.84
C ALA A 124 35.02 4.32 -10.49
N ALA A 125 34.37 5.49 -10.40
CA ALA A 125 34.30 6.31 -9.19
C ALA A 125 33.11 5.99 -8.27
N ALA A 126 32.31 4.96 -8.59
CA ALA A 126 31.06 4.67 -7.88
C ALA A 126 31.33 4.35 -6.39
N PRO A 127 30.86 5.19 -5.44
CA PRO A 127 31.10 4.95 -4.03
C PRO A 127 30.32 3.74 -3.53
N ARG A 128 30.90 3.00 -2.59
CA ARG A 128 30.19 1.99 -1.82
C ARG A 128 29.25 2.70 -0.85
N LEU A 129 27.95 2.72 -1.15
CA LEU A 129 26.93 3.33 -0.30
C LEU A 129 26.94 2.70 1.11
N ALA A 130 27.38 3.45 2.12
CA ALA A 130 27.37 2.99 3.51
C ALA A 130 25.99 3.20 4.16
N THR A 131 25.27 2.11 4.44
CA THR A 131 23.97 2.14 5.14
C THR A 131 24.03 1.47 6.51
N GLY A 132 25.24 1.38 7.07
CA GLY A 132 25.55 0.67 8.32
C GLY A 132 25.72 -0.84 8.14
N ARG A 133 25.87 -1.57 9.25
CA ARG A 133 26.13 -3.03 9.25
C ARG A 133 24.89 -3.90 9.03
N LYS A 134 23.69 -3.38 9.31
CA LYS A 134 22.44 -4.16 9.35
C LYS A 134 21.92 -4.53 7.96
N TRP A 135 22.12 -3.65 6.99
CA TRP A 135 21.56 -3.81 5.66
C TRP A 135 22.47 -3.09 4.67
N MET A 136 22.65 -3.67 3.48
CA MET A 136 23.56 -3.19 2.45
C MET A 136 22.86 -3.13 1.08
N PRO A 137 22.95 -2.02 0.31
CA PRO A 137 22.23 -1.90 -0.95
C PRO A 137 22.79 -2.82 -2.03
N SER A 138 24.10 -3.04 -2.08
CA SER A 138 24.75 -3.91 -3.06
C SER A 138 24.30 -5.36 -2.94
N GLU A 139 24.19 -5.86 -1.70
CA GLU A 139 23.71 -7.22 -1.41
C GLU A 139 22.23 -7.35 -1.78
N ALA A 140 21.41 -6.36 -1.43
CA ALA A 140 20.00 -6.33 -1.80
C ALA A 140 19.80 -6.30 -3.34
N VAL A 141 20.61 -5.52 -4.06
CA VAL A 141 20.62 -5.52 -5.54
C VAL A 141 20.98 -6.90 -6.08
N GLN A 142 22.01 -7.55 -5.54
CA GLN A 142 22.43 -8.88 -5.97
C GLN A 142 21.34 -9.93 -5.72
N GLN A 143 20.73 -9.93 -4.54
CA GLN A 143 19.65 -10.83 -4.17
C GLN A 143 18.39 -10.60 -5.02
N ALA A 144 18.05 -9.34 -5.30
CA ALA A 144 16.93 -9.01 -6.19
C ALA A 144 17.20 -9.47 -7.62
N LYS A 145 18.42 -9.25 -8.14
CA LYS A 145 18.83 -9.73 -9.47
C LYS A 145 18.80 -11.25 -9.57
N SER A 146 19.26 -11.97 -8.55
CA SER A 146 19.23 -13.44 -8.56
C SER A 146 17.79 -13.97 -8.53
N ALA A 147 16.92 -13.37 -7.71
CA ALA A 147 15.49 -13.72 -7.69
C ALA A 147 14.81 -13.46 -9.03
N LEU A 148 15.13 -12.35 -9.71
CA LEU A 148 14.60 -12.05 -11.04
C LEU A 148 15.10 -13.02 -12.11
N ARG A 149 16.38 -13.39 -12.08
CA ARG A 149 16.94 -14.43 -12.95
C ARG A 149 16.28 -15.79 -12.70
N HIS A 150 16.03 -16.12 -11.45
CA HIS A 150 15.31 -17.33 -11.09
C HIS A 150 13.86 -17.30 -11.61
N GLY A 151 13.16 -16.17 -11.49
CA GLY A 151 11.83 -15.97 -12.07
C GLY A 151 11.81 -16.12 -13.60
N ASP A 152 12.86 -15.69 -14.29
CA ASP A 152 13.00 -15.91 -15.73
C ASP A 152 13.14 -17.39 -16.09
N ILE A 153 13.82 -18.20 -15.26
CA ILE A 153 13.99 -19.64 -15.45
C ILE A 153 12.68 -20.38 -15.18
N VAL A 154 12.02 -20.05 -14.07
CA VAL A 154 10.71 -20.62 -13.71
C VAL A 154 9.65 -20.26 -14.74
N GLY A 155 9.79 -19.09 -15.37
CA GLY A 155 8.87 -18.59 -16.38
C GLY A 155 7.56 -18.11 -15.78
N GLN A 156 6.55 -17.91 -16.65
CA GLN A 156 5.22 -17.50 -16.21
C GLN A 156 4.48 -18.69 -15.62
N VAL A 157 4.28 -18.68 -14.30
CA VAL A 157 3.49 -19.69 -13.59
C VAL A 157 2.01 -19.31 -13.66
N GLN A 158 1.15 -20.31 -13.84
CA GLN A 158 -0.29 -20.13 -13.76
C GLN A 158 -0.69 -19.64 -12.36
N HIS A 159 -1.40 -18.52 -12.32
CA HIS A 159 -2.03 -18.03 -11.09
C HIS A 159 -3.52 -18.32 -11.14
N GLY A 160 -4.02 -19.12 -10.19
CA GLY A 160 -5.43 -19.49 -10.10
C GLY A 160 -5.91 -20.40 -11.24
N ARG A 161 -7.21 -20.30 -11.58
CA ARG A 161 -7.87 -21.19 -12.55
C ARG A 161 -7.89 -20.66 -13.99
N GLY A 162 -7.16 -19.59 -14.28
CA GLY A 162 -7.18 -18.91 -15.58
C GLY A 162 -6.46 -19.64 -16.73
N GLY A 163 -5.69 -20.70 -16.47
CA GLY A 163 -4.90 -21.39 -17.49
C GLY A 163 -3.59 -20.67 -17.88
N PHE A 164 -2.78 -21.32 -18.72
CA PHE A 164 -1.51 -20.77 -19.22
C PHE A 164 -1.75 -19.63 -20.23
N GLY A 165 -1.00 -18.54 -20.09
CA GLY A 165 -1.02 -17.40 -21.04
C GLY A 165 -2.05 -16.30 -20.74
N LEU A 166 -2.93 -16.47 -19.75
CA LEU A 166 -3.93 -15.48 -19.33
C LEU A 166 -3.42 -14.49 -18.26
N GLY A 167 -2.14 -14.15 -18.31
CA GLY A 167 -1.47 -13.21 -17.38
C GLY A 167 -0.94 -11.97 -18.09
N THR A 168 -0.77 -10.87 -17.36
CA THR A 168 -0.07 -9.69 -17.88
C THR A 168 1.39 -10.07 -18.18
N SER A 169 1.81 -9.91 -19.44
CA SER A 169 3.20 -10.16 -19.85
C SER A 169 4.12 -9.19 -19.11
N ARG A 170 4.72 -9.67 -18.02
CA ARG A 170 5.78 -8.93 -17.32
C ARG A 170 7.06 -9.03 -18.15
N PRO A 171 7.79 -7.92 -18.34
CA PRO A 171 9.06 -7.96 -19.05
C PRO A 171 10.01 -8.88 -18.29
N THR A 172 10.54 -9.88 -19.00
CA THR A 172 11.55 -10.78 -18.45
C THR A 172 12.87 -10.04 -18.23
N TRP A 173 13.61 -10.41 -17.19
CA TRP A 173 14.85 -9.75 -16.80
C TRP A 173 15.87 -9.71 -17.95
N HIS A 174 16.00 -10.81 -18.70
CA HIS A 174 16.90 -10.90 -19.85
C HIS A 174 16.54 -9.96 -21.01
N LYS A 175 15.24 -9.73 -21.27
CA LYS A 175 14.76 -8.83 -22.35
C LYS A 175 14.62 -7.38 -21.91
N ALA A 176 14.74 -7.09 -20.62
CA ALA A 176 14.55 -5.75 -20.08
C ALA A 176 15.71 -4.82 -20.43
N THR A 177 15.37 -3.59 -20.83
CA THR A 177 16.31 -2.46 -20.97
C THR A 177 16.88 -2.04 -19.61
N SER A 178 17.98 -1.27 -19.56
CA SER A 178 18.57 -0.80 -18.28
C SER A 178 17.55 -0.09 -17.36
N THR A 179 16.71 0.78 -17.92
CA THR A 179 15.65 1.46 -17.14
C THR A 179 14.57 0.50 -16.65
N GLN A 180 14.19 -0.49 -17.46
CA GLN A 180 13.25 -1.53 -17.03
C GLN A 180 13.86 -2.44 -15.96
N ARG A 181 15.14 -2.81 -16.08
CA ARG A 181 15.87 -3.59 -15.08
C ARG A 181 15.89 -2.91 -13.73
N ARG A 182 16.18 -1.60 -13.68
CA ARG A 182 16.10 -0.81 -12.43
C ARG A 182 14.70 -0.85 -11.82
N LYS A 183 13.65 -0.70 -12.62
CA LYS A 183 12.26 -0.81 -12.14
C LYS A 183 11.95 -2.20 -11.60
N LEU A 184 12.39 -3.25 -12.30
CA LEU A 184 12.21 -4.65 -11.86
C LEU A 184 12.92 -4.92 -10.53
N VAL A 185 14.18 -4.51 -10.39
CA VAL A 185 14.93 -4.68 -9.13
C VAL A 185 14.24 -3.95 -7.97
N VAL A 186 13.84 -2.69 -8.16
CA VAL A 186 13.12 -1.96 -7.10
C VAL A 186 11.80 -2.64 -6.75
N SER A 187 11.04 -3.12 -7.75
CA SER A 187 9.80 -3.87 -7.48
C SER A 187 10.05 -5.20 -6.75
N GLN A 188 11.16 -5.87 -7.05
CA GLN A 188 11.54 -7.11 -6.39
C GLN A 188 11.94 -6.87 -4.93
N VAL A 189 12.63 -5.77 -4.64
CA VAL A 189 12.94 -5.36 -3.27
C VAL A 189 11.66 -5.07 -2.49
N ARG A 190 10.68 -4.36 -3.06
CA ARG A 190 9.37 -4.16 -2.41
C ARG A 190 8.66 -5.48 -2.13
N HIS A 191 8.70 -6.41 -3.08
CA HIS A 191 8.13 -7.74 -2.90
C HIS A 191 8.82 -8.51 -1.77
N GLN A 192 10.14 -8.42 -1.63
CA GLN A 192 10.89 -9.02 -0.52
C GLN A 192 10.50 -8.40 0.83
N GLU A 193 10.40 -7.07 0.91
CA GLU A 193 9.94 -6.39 2.13
C GLU A 193 8.52 -6.84 2.53
N GLU A 194 7.63 -7.01 1.56
CA GLU A 194 6.28 -7.49 1.84
C GLU A 194 6.27 -8.96 2.27
N ALA A 195 7.12 -9.82 1.69
CA ALA A 195 7.27 -11.19 2.13
C ALA A 195 7.74 -11.26 3.60
N ASP A 196 8.69 -10.41 4.00
CA ASP A 196 9.17 -10.30 5.38
C ASP A 196 8.05 -9.84 6.33
N ARG A 197 7.22 -8.87 5.90
CA ARG A 197 6.04 -8.43 6.66
C ARG A 197 5.02 -9.55 6.80
N CYS A 198 4.77 -10.31 5.73
CA CYS A 198 3.85 -11.44 5.75
C CYS A 198 4.34 -12.53 6.71
N ALA A 199 5.62 -12.91 6.65
CA ALA A 199 6.23 -13.86 7.58
C ALA A 199 6.10 -13.40 9.04
N LYS A 200 6.31 -12.10 9.31
CA LYS A 200 6.12 -11.51 10.63
C LYS A 200 4.64 -11.38 11.04
N ALA A 201 3.72 -11.29 10.09
CA ALA A 201 2.29 -11.29 10.36
C ALA A 201 1.84 -12.69 10.80
N VAL A 202 2.30 -13.75 10.13
CA VAL A 202 1.97 -15.14 10.50
C VAL A 202 2.38 -15.46 11.95
N SER A 203 3.50 -14.92 12.43
CA SER A 203 3.93 -15.10 13.83
C SER A 203 3.14 -14.27 14.86
N GLN A 204 2.25 -13.36 14.43
CA GLN A 204 1.40 -12.58 15.33
C GLN A 204 0.08 -13.29 15.60
N SER A 205 0.00 -14.00 16.72
CA SER A 205 -1.17 -14.77 17.12
C SER A 205 -2.49 -14.00 17.21
N LYS A 206 -2.46 -12.66 17.29
CA LYS A 206 -3.67 -11.82 17.36
C LYS A 206 -3.82 -10.94 16.12
N GLN A 207 -2.95 -9.95 15.97
CA GLN A 207 -3.00 -9.01 14.84
C GLN A 207 -2.66 -9.66 13.49
N GLY A 208 -2.12 -10.88 13.48
CA GLY A 208 -1.84 -11.66 12.28
C GLY A 208 -2.91 -12.68 11.91
N GLN A 209 -4.01 -12.77 12.66
CA GLN A 209 -5.08 -13.76 12.42
C GLN A 209 -5.68 -13.66 11.01
N TRP A 210 -5.64 -12.47 10.41
CA TRP A 210 -6.07 -12.27 9.02
C TRP A 210 -5.31 -13.12 8.00
N THR A 211 -4.09 -13.59 8.31
CA THR A 211 -3.31 -14.48 7.42
C THR A 211 -3.95 -15.85 7.23
N SER A 212 -4.83 -16.26 8.15
CA SER A 212 -5.58 -17.52 8.11
C SER A 212 -6.96 -17.40 7.45
N TRP A 213 -7.37 -16.20 7.05
CA TRP A 213 -8.71 -15.99 6.48
C TRP A 213 -8.72 -16.45 5.02
N GLU A 214 -9.52 -17.47 4.74
CA GLU A 214 -9.71 -17.99 3.39
C GLU A 214 -10.65 -17.10 2.57
N ASN A 215 -10.39 -17.01 1.25
CA ASN A 215 -11.21 -16.28 0.29
C ASN A 215 -11.45 -14.79 0.63
N LEU A 216 -10.52 -14.19 1.38
CA LEU A 216 -10.58 -12.78 1.70
C LEU A 216 -10.28 -11.93 0.46
N GLU A 217 -11.22 -11.10 0.05
CA GLU A 217 -10.94 -10.05 -0.93
C GLU A 217 -10.04 -8.98 -0.31
N HIS A 218 -8.88 -8.76 -0.93
CA HIS A 218 -7.95 -7.73 -0.49
C HIS A 218 -8.60 -6.35 -0.58
N ARG A 219 -8.71 -5.66 0.56
CA ARG A 219 -9.25 -4.30 0.57
C ARG A 219 -8.12 -3.28 0.47
N LYS A 220 -7.95 -2.75 -0.73
CA LYS A 220 -7.05 -1.62 -0.97
C LYS A 220 -7.78 -0.29 -0.82
N LEU A 221 -7.41 0.50 0.18
CA LEU A 221 -7.93 1.86 0.34
C LEU A 221 -7.11 2.85 -0.47
N THR A 222 -7.75 3.59 -1.35
CA THR A 222 -7.15 4.71 -2.07
C THR A 222 -7.25 6.00 -1.27
N TRP A 223 -6.54 7.05 -1.70
CA TRP A 223 -6.69 8.39 -1.12
C TRP A 223 -8.12 8.93 -1.25
N LYS A 224 -8.79 8.61 -2.36
CA LYS A 224 -10.20 8.98 -2.58
C LYS A 224 -11.10 8.33 -1.53
N ASP A 225 -10.93 7.01 -1.31
CA ASP A 225 -11.71 6.29 -0.29
C ASP A 225 -11.48 6.88 1.10
N LEU A 226 -10.22 7.17 1.47
CA LEU A 226 -9.92 7.80 2.75
C LEU A 226 -10.55 9.19 2.89
N TRP A 227 -10.65 9.96 1.81
CA TRP A 227 -11.27 11.28 1.83
C TRP A 227 -12.78 11.22 1.96
N GLU A 228 -13.43 10.26 1.31
CA GLU A 228 -14.89 10.06 1.41
C GLU A 228 -15.30 9.50 2.77
N MET A 229 -14.45 8.68 3.40
CA MET A 229 -14.74 8.06 4.70
C MET A 229 -14.64 9.04 5.88
N GLU A 230 -15.51 8.85 6.86
CA GLU A 230 -15.40 9.55 8.14
C GLU A 230 -14.19 9.02 8.94
N GLY A 231 -13.52 9.89 9.71
CA GLY A 231 -12.34 9.49 10.50
C GLY A 231 -12.60 8.33 11.47
N ARG A 232 -13.79 8.29 12.08
CA ARG A 232 -14.22 7.20 12.97
C ARG A 232 -14.37 5.88 12.22
N GLN A 233 -14.87 5.93 10.99
CA GLN A 233 -15.02 4.76 10.13
C GLN A 233 -13.67 4.18 9.73
N ILE A 234 -12.69 5.03 9.39
CA ILE A 234 -11.31 4.60 9.08
C ILE A 234 -10.69 3.91 10.29
N SER A 235 -10.77 4.55 11.46
CA SER A 235 -10.26 3.99 12.72
C SER A 235 -10.92 2.64 13.03
N PHE A 236 -12.24 2.56 12.90
CA PHE A 236 -13.00 1.33 13.15
C PHE A 236 -12.57 0.19 12.23
N ILE A 237 -12.47 0.42 10.92
CA ILE A 237 -12.11 -0.63 9.95
C ILE A 237 -10.71 -1.16 10.24
N ILE A 238 -9.72 -0.28 10.44
CA ILE A 238 -8.34 -0.72 10.74
C ILE A 238 -8.33 -1.49 12.06
N ARG A 239 -9.01 -0.99 13.11
CA ARG A 239 -9.06 -1.67 14.41
C ARG A 239 -9.76 -3.03 14.34
N ALA A 240 -10.80 -3.15 13.51
CA ALA A 240 -11.54 -4.39 13.32
C ALA A 240 -10.70 -5.44 12.57
N THR A 241 -10.02 -5.04 11.50
CA THR A 241 -9.17 -5.95 10.69
C THR A 241 -8.06 -6.59 11.53
N TYR A 242 -7.44 -5.83 12.43
CA TYR A 242 -6.29 -6.29 13.21
C TYR A 242 -6.64 -6.68 14.65
N ASP A 243 -7.92 -6.86 14.99
CA ASP A 243 -8.41 -7.21 16.34
C ASP A 243 -7.82 -6.33 17.47
N VAL A 244 -7.89 -5.02 17.27
CA VAL A 244 -7.51 -3.99 18.26
C VAL A 244 -8.66 -3.05 18.58
N LEU A 245 -9.90 -3.52 18.41
CA LEU A 245 -11.09 -2.85 18.96
C LEU A 245 -11.14 -3.03 20.49
N PRO A 246 -11.75 -2.09 21.23
CA PRO A 246 -11.93 -2.21 22.68
C PRO A 246 -13.04 -3.21 23.03
N THR A 247 -12.84 -4.48 22.69
CA THR A 247 -13.69 -5.58 23.14
C THR A 247 -13.36 -5.91 24.60
N PRO A 248 -14.28 -6.45 25.43
CA PRO A 248 -13.97 -6.77 26.82
C PRO A 248 -12.74 -7.66 26.98
N LYS A 249 -12.52 -8.62 26.06
CA LYS A 249 -11.28 -9.42 26.07
C LYS A 249 -10.01 -8.58 25.78
N ASN A 250 -10.10 -7.58 24.90
CA ASN A 250 -8.99 -6.70 24.60
C ASN A 250 -8.74 -5.71 25.73
N LEU A 251 -9.81 -5.19 26.35
CA LEU A 251 -9.74 -4.31 27.52
C LEU A 251 -9.17 -5.05 28.74
N HIS A 252 -9.56 -6.30 28.97
CA HIS A 252 -8.92 -7.16 29.97
C HIS A 252 -7.40 -7.25 29.75
N GLN A 253 -6.96 -7.47 28.51
CA GLN A 253 -5.54 -7.55 28.20
C GLN A 253 -4.79 -6.22 28.41
N TRP A 254 -5.45 -5.07 28.18
CA TRP A 254 -4.80 -3.76 28.25
C TRP A 254 -4.88 -3.11 29.63
N LEU A 255 -5.96 -3.35 30.37
CA LEU A 255 -6.36 -2.63 31.58
C LEU A 255 -6.75 -3.55 32.74
N GLY A 256 -6.89 -4.86 32.53
CA GLY A 256 -7.31 -5.81 33.56
C GLY A 256 -8.82 -5.85 33.85
N GLU A 257 -9.64 -5.22 33.01
CA GLU A 257 -11.11 -5.24 33.12
C GLU A 257 -11.72 -6.65 32.96
N ASP A 258 -12.99 -6.84 33.31
CA ASP A 258 -13.68 -8.13 33.14
C ASP A 258 -13.79 -8.51 31.63
N PRO A 259 -13.28 -9.69 31.20
CA PRO A 259 -13.35 -10.11 29.81
C PRO A 259 -14.74 -10.60 29.37
N SER A 260 -15.72 -10.64 30.27
CA SER A 260 -17.02 -11.28 30.05
C SER A 260 -17.96 -10.45 29.19
N CYS A 261 -18.83 -11.14 28.43
CA CYS A 261 -19.89 -10.50 27.66
C CYS A 261 -21.03 -10.07 28.58
N ALA A 262 -21.43 -8.81 28.52
CA ALA A 262 -22.57 -8.28 29.27
C ALA A 262 -23.91 -9.01 29.03
N LEU A 263 -24.05 -9.78 27.95
CA LEU A 263 -25.29 -10.50 27.60
C LEU A 263 -25.29 -11.99 27.97
N CYS A 264 -24.13 -12.64 27.97
CA CYS A 264 -24.04 -14.10 28.12
C CYS A 264 -22.89 -14.58 29.00
N GLN A 265 -22.12 -13.66 29.58
CA GLN A 265 -21.04 -13.89 30.54
C GLN A 265 -19.87 -14.75 30.02
N THR A 266 -19.83 -15.10 28.73
CA THR A 266 -18.66 -15.76 28.12
C THR A 266 -17.61 -14.74 27.66
N PRO A 267 -16.32 -15.11 27.52
CA PRO A 267 -15.27 -14.20 27.06
C PRO A 267 -15.62 -13.50 25.73
N ALA A 268 -15.73 -12.17 25.78
CA ALA A 268 -16.21 -11.35 24.67
C ALA A 268 -15.07 -10.94 23.73
N THR A 269 -14.76 -11.83 22.78
CA THR A 269 -13.89 -11.54 21.63
C THR A 269 -14.61 -10.71 20.57
N LEU A 270 -13.87 -10.16 19.60
CA LEU A 270 -14.48 -9.50 18.43
C LEU A 270 -15.44 -10.44 17.69
N ARG A 271 -15.00 -11.69 17.43
CA ARG A 271 -15.85 -12.74 16.83
C ARG A 271 -17.10 -13.00 17.66
N HIS A 272 -16.97 -13.06 18.99
CA HIS A 272 -18.11 -13.26 19.88
C HIS A 272 -19.16 -12.14 19.73
N ILE A 273 -18.72 -10.88 19.78
CA ILE A 273 -19.62 -9.71 19.69
C ILE A 273 -20.29 -9.63 18.30
N LEU A 274 -19.54 -9.92 17.24
CA LEU A 274 -20.03 -9.81 15.87
C LEU A 274 -20.96 -10.96 15.47
N THR A 275 -20.64 -12.20 15.83
CA THR A 275 -21.38 -13.38 15.31
C THR A 275 -21.51 -14.57 16.30
N GLY A 276 -20.79 -14.58 17.43
CA GLY A 276 -20.70 -15.75 18.31
C GLY A 276 -21.52 -15.74 19.60
N CYS A 277 -22.24 -14.66 19.92
CA CYS A 277 -23.02 -14.51 21.15
C CYS A 277 -24.41 -15.17 21.01
N LYS A 278 -24.64 -16.23 21.80
CA LYS A 278 -25.91 -16.99 21.81
C LYS A 278 -27.12 -16.12 22.19
N THR A 279 -26.98 -15.27 23.22
CA THR A 279 -28.04 -14.34 23.64
C THR A 279 -28.33 -13.29 22.56
N SER A 280 -27.30 -12.83 21.84
CA SER A 280 -27.49 -11.88 20.73
C SER A 280 -28.25 -12.51 19.55
N LEU A 281 -27.99 -13.80 19.28
CA LEU A 281 -28.70 -14.59 18.29
C LEU A 281 -30.18 -14.76 18.65
N SER A 282 -30.47 -15.23 19.87
CA SER A 282 -31.86 -15.48 20.31
C SER A 282 -32.70 -14.21 20.39
N GLN A 283 -32.08 -13.07 20.73
CA GLN A 283 -32.73 -11.76 20.73
C GLN A 283 -32.93 -11.16 19.32
N GLY A 284 -32.53 -11.85 18.24
CA GLY A 284 -32.70 -11.36 16.86
C GLY A 284 -31.78 -10.19 16.47
N ARG A 285 -30.75 -9.86 17.27
CA ARG A 285 -29.84 -8.72 17.00
C ARG A 285 -28.99 -8.94 15.76
N TYR A 286 -28.68 -10.19 15.42
CA TYR A 286 -27.99 -10.53 14.17
C TYR A 286 -28.89 -10.29 12.96
N THR A 287 -30.13 -10.76 13.01
CA THR A 287 -31.14 -10.50 11.96
C THR A 287 -31.34 -9.00 11.77
N TRP A 288 -31.47 -8.24 12.84
CA TRP A 288 -31.59 -6.79 12.76
C TRP A 288 -30.37 -6.15 12.07
N ARG A 289 -29.14 -6.49 12.48
CA ARG A 289 -27.90 -5.97 11.86
C ARG A 289 -27.80 -6.34 10.38
N HIS A 290 -28.08 -7.60 10.03
CA HIS A 290 -28.08 -8.06 8.64
C HIS A 290 -29.11 -7.29 7.81
N ASN A 291 -30.34 -7.11 8.32
CA ASN A 291 -31.38 -6.36 7.63
C ASN A 291 -30.99 -4.89 7.41
N GLN A 292 -30.26 -4.27 8.36
CA GLN A 292 -29.74 -2.92 8.15
C GLN A 292 -28.72 -2.87 7.00
N VAL A 293 -27.83 -3.85 6.90
CA VAL A 293 -26.87 -3.93 5.78
C VAL A 293 -27.61 -4.18 4.46
N LEU A 294 -28.54 -5.13 4.42
CA LEU A 294 -29.34 -5.43 3.23
C LEU A 294 -30.15 -4.21 2.78
N ARG A 295 -30.68 -3.42 3.72
CA ARG A 295 -31.40 -2.18 3.41
C ARG A 295 -30.50 -1.16 2.72
N GLN A 296 -29.26 -0.95 3.20
CA GLN A 296 -28.32 -0.02 2.56
C GLN A 296 -27.90 -0.49 1.17
N LEU A 297 -27.70 -1.80 1.00
CA LEU A 297 -27.44 -2.40 -0.32
C LEU A 297 -28.62 -2.19 -1.27
N ALA A 298 -29.84 -2.44 -0.82
CA ALA A 298 -31.05 -2.24 -1.61
C ALA A 298 -31.19 -0.78 -2.06
N ILE A 299 -30.99 0.19 -1.16
CA ILE A 299 -31.02 1.63 -1.50
C ILE A 299 -29.98 1.96 -2.58
N THR A 300 -28.76 1.47 -2.43
CA THR A 300 -27.66 1.73 -3.38
C THR A 300 -27.94 1.11 -4.75
N LEU A 301 -28.43 -0.13 -4.77
CA LEU A 301 -28.78 -0.85 -5.99
C LEU A 301 -29.96 -0.19 -6.70
N GLU A 302 -30.99 0.22 -5.96
CA GLU A 302 -32.15 0.92 -6.52
C GLU A 302 -31.75 2.27 -7.12
N GLY A 303 -30.89 3.04 -6.44
CA GLY A 303 -30.33 4.28 -6.97
C GLY A 303 -29.55 4.08 -8.28
N ARG A 304 -28.77 3.00 -8.38
CA ARG A 304 -28.08 2.64 -9.64
C ARG A 304 -29.03 2.17 -10.73
N ARG A 305 -30.06 1.39 -10.38
CA ARG A 305 -31.08 0.92 -11.31
C ARG A 305 -31.82 2.09 -11.94
N THR A 306 -32.30 3.03 -11.13
CA THR A 306 -33.01 4.22 -11.61
C THR A 306 -32.12 5.09 -12.47
N THR A 307 -30.87 5.34 -12.07
CA THR A 307 -29.89 6.10 -12.87
C THR A 307 -29.65 5.45 -14.23
N ASN A 308 -29.44 4.13 -14.28
CA ASN A 308 -29.22 3.41 -15.53
C ASN A 308 -30.45 3.38 -16.43
N ASN A 309 -31.64 3.22 -15.85
CA ASN A 309 -32.90 3.22 -16.62
C ASN A 309 -33.26 4.61 -17.17
N ALA A 310 -32.77 5.68 -16.52
CA ALA A 310 -32.92 7.06 -16.98
C ALA A 310 -31.92 7.45 -18.08
N LEU A 311 -30.87 6.64 -18.31
CA LEU A 311 -29.96 6.86 -19.43
C LEU A 311 -30.72 6.59 -20.75
N PRO A 312 -30.50 7.40 -21.80
CA PRO A 312 -31.04 7.11 -23.11
C PRO A 312 -30.58 5.73 -23.56
N PRO A 313 -31.41 4.99 -24.32
CA PRO A 313 -31.01 3.69 -24.85
C PRO A 313 -29.67 3.86 -25.56
N PRO A 314 -28.71 2.95 -25.32
CA PRO A 314 -27.42 3.05 -25.97
C PRO A 314 -27.68 3.12 -27.47
N MET A 315 -27.25 4.20 -28.12
CA MET A 315 -27.23 4.28 -29.59
C MET A 315 -26.59 2.97 -30.08
N PRO A 316 -27.10 2.35 -31.17
CA PRO A 316 -26.51 1.15 -31.71
C PRO A 316 -25.05 1.44 -32.03
N ARG A 317 -24.16 1.14 -31.07
CA ARG A 317 -22.74 1.04 -31.34
C ARG A 317 -22.70 -0.10 -32.32
N HIS A 318 -22.24 0.17 -33.55
CA HIS A 318 -21.65 -0.86 -34.37
C HIS A 318 -20.62 -1.56 -33.49
N SER A 319 -21.03 -2.65 -32.83
CA SER A 319 -20.09 -3.51 -32.16
C SER A 319 -19.20 -3.94 -33.31
N LYS A 320 -17.92 -3.58 -33.25
CA LYS A 320 -16.93 -4.30 -34.02
C LYS A 320 -16.94 -5.69 -33.40
N THR A 321 -17.87 -6.53 -33.85
CA THR A 321 -17.81 -7.97 -33.71
C THR A 321 -16.45 -8.31 -34.28
N THR A 322 -15.50 -8.62 -33.41
CA THR A 322 -14.29 -9.33 -33.83
C THR A 322 -14.81 -10.62 -34.45
N PRO A 323 -14.67 -10.81 -35.78
CA PRO A 323 -15.17 -12.01 -36.41
C PRO A 323 -14.44 -13.20 -35.80
N PHE A 324 -15.19 -14.23 -35.43
CA PHE A 324 -14.61 -15.49 -34.95
C PHE A 324 -13.73 -16.08 -36.04
N VAL A 325 -12.42 -16.13 -35.81
CA VAL A 325 -11.45 -16.74 -36.74
C VAL A 325 -11.39 -18.23 -36.41
N ARG A 326 -11.79 -19.08 -37.37
CA ARG A 326 -11.71 -20.54 -37.19
C ARG A 326 -10.25 -20.99 -37.15
N ALA A 327 -10.00 -22.11 -36.45
CA ALA A 327 -8.66 -22.69 -36.36
C ALA A 327 -8.04 -22.90 -37.74
N GLY A 328 -6.83 -22.38 -37.95
CA GLY A 328 -6.10 -22.44 -39.22
C GLY A 328 -6.26 -21.24 -40.15
N GLN A 329 -7.14 -20.28 -39.86
CA GLN A 329 -7.22 -19.03 -40.64
C GLN A 329 -6.36 -17.91 -40.04
N PRO A 330 -5.63 -17.13 -40.87
CA PRO A 330 -4.90 -15.95 -40.40
C PRO A 330 -5.88 -14.79 -40.11
N PRO A 331 -5.64 -13.99 -39.05
CA PRO A 331 -6.49 -12.85 -38.72
C PRO A 331 -6.41 -11.76 -39.80
N SER A 332 -7.56 -11.21 -40.22
CA SER A 332 -7.60 -10.12 -41.20
C SER A 332 -6.96 -8.85 -40.61
N LYS A 333 -5.90 -8.34 -41.23
CA LYS A 333 -5.24 -7.09 -40.83
C LYS A 333 -6.21 -5.92 -40.98
N ALA A 334 -6.47 -5.20 -39.89
CA ALA A 334 -7.20 -3.94 -39.94
C ALA A 334 -6.35 -2.87 -40.64
N ILE A 335 -6.86 -2.29 -41.72
CA ILE A 335 -6.26 -1.13 -42.39
C ILE A 335 -6.52 0.11 -41.51
N CYS A 336 -5.47 0.63 -40.88
CA CYS A 336 -5.50 1.96 -40.27
C CYS A 336 -5.56 3.01 -41.39
N LYS A 337 -6.73 3.60 -41.64
CA LYS A 337 -6.81 4.84 -42.42
C LYS A 337 -6.19 5.97 -41.59
N SER A 338 -5.07 6.51 -42.09
CA SER A 338 -4.47 7.76 -41.63
C SER A 338 -5.43 8.92 -41.91
N GLY A 339 -6.20 9.33 -40.91
CA GLY A 339 -6.98 10.57 -40.94
C GLY A 339 -6.17 11.69 -40.32
N SER A 340 -5.56 12.53 -41.15
CA SER A 340 -5.03 13.84 -40.79
C SER A 340 -6.17 14.72 -40.24
N ASN A 341 -6.00 15.29 -39.05
CA ASN A 341 -6.82 16.42 -38.59
C ASN A 341 -5.91 17.56 -38.07
N PRO A 342 -6.24 18.83 -38.36
CA PRO A 342 -5.35 19.98 -38.19
C PRO A 342 -5.27 20.50 -36.73
N PRO A 343 -4.29 21.36 -36.41
CA PRO A 343 -4.03 21.79 -35.03
C PRO A 343 -5.12 22.73 -34.52
N ARG A 344 -5.64 22.45 -33.32
CA ARG A 344 -6.49 23.40 -32.59
C ARG A 344 -5.60 24.42 -31.89
N HIS A 345 -5.72 25.66 -32.35
CA HIS A 345 -5.23 26.87 -31.72
C HIS A 345 -5.80 27.02 -30.30
N CYS A 346 -4.94 27.23 -29.31
CA CYS A 346 -5.30 27.82 -28.02
C CYS A 346 -5.23 29.35 -28.14
N PRO A 347 -6.27 30.11 -27.76
CA PRO A 347 -6.12 31.52 -27.45
C PRO A 347 -5.73 31.70 -25.98
N GLY A 348 -4.67 32.45 -25.75
CA GLY A 348 -4.32 32.99 -24.43
C GLY A 348 -5.12 34.25 -24.09
N LEU A 349 -5.19 34.53 -22.79
CA LEU A 349 -5.53 35.79 -22.11
C LEU A 349 -5.14 35.53 -20.64
N GLU A 350 -3.95 35.88 -20.17
CA GLU A 350 -3.52 37.22 -19.71
C GLU A 350 -4.54 37.94 -18.80
N ASN A 351 -4.14 38.03 -17.53
CA ASN A 351 -4.32 39.10 -16.54
C ASN A 351 -5.50 40.07 -16.64
N ALA A 352 -6.24 40.18 -15.52
CA ALA A 352 -6.65 41.47 -14.94
C ALA A 352 -7.15 41.28 -13.49
N GLY A 353 -6.65 42.11 -12.56
CA GLY A 353 -7.29 42.41 -11.27
C GLY A 353 -6.56 41.90 -10.03
#